data_AF-A0A934IVR5-F1
#
_entry.id   AF-A0A934IVR5-F1
#
_cell.length_a   1.000
_cell.length_b   1.000
_cell.length_c   1.000
_cell.angle_alpha   90.00
_cell.angle_beta   90.00
_cell.angle_gamma   90.00
#
_symmetry.space_group_name_H-M   'P 1'
#
loop_
_entity.id
_entity.type
_entity.pdbx_description
1 polymer ?
#
loop_
_entity_poly.entity_id
_entity_poly.type
_entity_poly.pdbx_seq_one_letter_code
_entity_poly.pdbx_strand_id
1 'polypeptide(L)'
;MFRRYRAQHPGPATRTPQPGHHPEHPTGPYASLTHLSKFPVSWLKIDQSFIRELGDSPDATAIVKAVIGLSRSLGIQVVAEGVETLDQWRELKRRGCDLAQGYLIAKPMSADRVPHFMRTWQGVNTRSKGKQAAC
;
A
#
# COMPACT_ATOMS: atom_id res chain seq x y z
N MET A 1 9.35 5.45 -0.51
CA MET A 1 8.61 6.72 -0.31
C MET A 1 9.57 7.87 -0.64
N PHE A 2 9.20 8.76 -1.58
CA PHE A 2 9.97 9.89 -2.16
C PHE A 2 11.11 9.54 -3.14
N ARG A 3 10.85 9.67 -4.46
CA ARG A 3 11.90 9.94 -5.47
C ARG A 3 11.84 11.42 -5.84
N ARG A 4 12.92 12.17 -5.63
CA ARG A 4 13.16 13.47 -6.28
C ARG A 4 13.89 13.21 -7.60
N TYR A 5 13.33 13.65 -8.73
CA TYR A 5 14.13 13.95 -9.92
C TYR A 5 14.46 15.45 -9.87
N ARG A 6 15.75 15.80 -9.86
CA ARG A 6 16.20 17.15 -10.22
C ARG A 6 17.46 17.01 -11.07
N ALA A 7 17.44 17.63 -12.25
CA ALA A 7 18.56 17.70 -13.18
C ALA A 7 19.67 18.66 -12.65
N GLN A 8 20.93 18.19 -12.80
CA GLN A 8 22.22 18.88 -13.09
C GLN A 8 22.61 20.13 -12.26
N HIS A 9 23.78 20.24 -11.61
CA HIS A 9 25.16 20.20 -12.14
C HIS A 9 26.23 19.86 -11.06
N PRO A 10 27.51 19.58 -11.44
CA PRO A 10 28.48 18.83 -10.64
C PRO A 10 29.53 19.69 -9.92
N GLY A 11 30.14 19.14 -8.87
CA GLY A 11 31.36 19.63 -8.23
C GLY A 11 32.11 18.46 -7.55
N PRO A 12 33.45 18.46 -7.50
CA PRO A 12 34.23 17.22 -7.38
C PRO A 12 34.74 16.97 -5.97
N ALA A 13 34.67 15.71 -5.51
CA ALA A 13 35.66 15.13 -4.61
C ALA A 13 35.61 13.61 -4.71
N THR A 14 36.67 13.06 -5.27
CA THR A 14 36.98 11.65 -5.43
C THR A 14 37.08 10.93 -4.09
N ARG A 15 36.24 9.91 -3.91
CA ARG A 15 36.52 8.78 -3.02
C ARG A 15 36.09 7.51 -3.75
N THR A 16 37.06 6.72 -4.18
CA THR A 16 36.85 5.43 -4.83
C THR A 16 36.08 4.49 -3.90
N PRO A 17 34.95 3.90 -4.32
CA PRO A 17 34.26 2.89 -3.53
C PRO A 17 34.87 1.50 -3.79
N GLN A 18 35.22 0.82 -2.71
CA GLN A 18 35.59 -0.61 -2.72
C GLN A 18 34.34 -1.44 -3.05
N PRO A 19 34.41 -2.45 -3.95
CA PRO A 19 33.27 -3.27 -4.30
C PRO A 19 33.14 -4.45 -3.33
N GLY A 20 31.90 -4.77 -2.93
CA GLY A 20 31.56 -6.09 -2.41
C GLY A 20 31.25 -6.16 -0.92
N HIS A 21 30.14 -5.55 -0.51
CA HIS A 21 29.13 -6.12 0.40
C HIS A 21 28.04 -5.06 0.59
N HIS A 22 27.00 -5.12 -0.24
CA HIS A 22 25.74 -4.47 0.11
C HIS A 22 24.98 -5.45 1.00
N PRO A 23 24.79 -5.19 2.31
CA PRO A 23 23.80 -5.91 3.05
C PRO A 23 22.45 -5.61 2.41
N GLU A 24 21.82 -6.64 1.84
CA GLU A 24 20.41 -6.57 1.50
C GLU A 24 19.64 -6.41 2.80
N HIS A 25 19.17 -5.19 3.08
CA HIS A 25 18.17 -4.96 4.10
C HIS A 25 16.80 -5.23 3.48
N PRO A 26 16.07 -6.29 3.89
CA PRO A 26 14.73 -6.56 3.38
C PRO A 26 13.66 -5.62 3.99
N THR A 27 14.07 -4.65 4.80
CA THR A 27 13.20 -3.68 5.45
C THR A 27 13.12 -2.39 4.63
N GLY A 28 11.92 -2.05 4.17
CA GLY A 28 11.66 -0.77 3.53
C GLY A 28 12.01 0.43 4.44
N PRO A 29 12.15 1.65 3.88
CA PRO A 29 12.45 2.83 4.66
C PRO A 29 11.32 3.16 5.65
N TYR A 30 11.68 3.40 6.92
CA TYR A 30 10.72 3.79 7.96
C TYR A 30 10.28 5.25 7.81
N ALA A 31 8.97 5.50 7.91
CA ALA A 31 8.43 6.84 8.01
C ALA A 31 8.24 7.23 9.49
N SER A 32 8.71 8.42 9.89
CA SER A 32 8.49 8.96 11.24
C SER A 32 7.13 9.66 11.34
N LEU A 33 6.41 9.45 12.45
CA LEU A 33 5.18 10.19 12.75
C LEU A 33 5.43 11.71 12.84
N THR A 34 6.62 12.13 13.27
CA THR A 34 7.03 13.54 13.29
C THR A 34 7.14 14.13 11.89
N HIS A 35 7.53 13.34 10.89
CA HIS A 35 7.50 13.78 9.50
C HIS A 35 6.08 13.78 8.94
N LEU A 36 5.28 12.77 9.28
CA LEU A 36 3.89 12.68 8.84
C LEU A 36 3.08 13.92 9.25
N SER A 37 3.29 14.45 10.47
CA SER A 37 2.58 15.66 10.93
C SER A 37 3.04 16.96 10.28
N LYS A 38 4.25 17.00 9.70
CA LYS A 38 4.85 18.22 9.13
C LYS A 38 4.69 18.34 7.62
N PHE A 39 4.48 17.23 6.92
CA PHE A 39 4.38 17.21 5.47
C PHE A 39 2.92 17.01 5.03
N PRO A 40 2.42 17.81 4.08
CA PRO A 40 1.09 17.63 3.53
C PRO A 40 1.08 16.39 2.63
N VAL A 41 0.76 15.24 3.21
CA VAL A 41 0.56 13.99 2.46
C VAL A 41 -0.93 13.74 2.29
N SER A 42 -1.33 13.23 1.13
CA SER A 42 -2.72 12.90 0.83
C SER A 42 -3.07 11.45 1.18
N TRP A 43 -2.06 10.59 1.35
CA TRP A 43 -2.26 9.14 1.54
C TRP A 43 -1.26 8.52 2.51
N LEU A 44 -1.74 7.57 3.30
CA LEU A 44 -0.93 6.56 3.99
C LEU A 44 -1.04 5.23 3.25
N LYS A 45 0.06 4.49 3.13
CA LYS A 45 0.07 3.15 2.55
C LYS A 45 0.32 2.12 3.64
N ILE A 46 -0.47 1.05 3.64
CA ILE A 46 -0.22 -0.14 4.46
C ILE A 46 0.48 -1.16 3.57
N ASP A 47 1.68 -1.57 3.98
CA ASP A 47 2.50 -2.51 3.23
C ASP A 47 1.84 -3.89 3.10
N GLN A 48 2.10 -4.56 1.99
CA GLN A 48 1.54 -5.86 1.64
C GLN A 48 1.83 -6.96 2.68
N SER A 49 2.94 -6.87 3.42
CA SER A 49 3.27 -7.83 4.48
C SER A 49 2.16 -7.92 5.52
N PHE A 50 1.61 -6.78 5.96
CA PHE A 50 0.50 -6.76 6.91
C PHE A 50 -0.84 -7.17 6.30
N ILE A 51 -1.05 -6.89 5.01
CA ILE A 51 -2.27 -7.28 4.30
C ILE A 51 -2.32 -8.79 4.08
N ARG A 52 -1.18 -9.42 3.79
CA ARG A 52 -1.05 -10.87 3.62
C ARG A 52 -1.44 -11.65 4.88
N GLU A 53 -1.14 -11.11 6.06
CA GLU A 53 -1.44 -11.74 7.35
C GLU A 53 -2.71 -11.20 8.03
N LEU A 54 -3.51 -10.41 7.31
CA LEU A 54 -4.72 -9.78 7.86
C LEU A 54 -5.76 -10.84 8.24
N GLY A 55 -6.15 -10.87 9.52
CA GLY A 55 -7.10 -11.82 10.07
C GLY A 55 -6.46 -13.06 10.71
N ASP A 56 -5.26 -13.44 10.25
CA ASP A 56 -4.52 -14.59 10.76
C ASP A 56 -3.52 -14.19 11.86
N SER A 57 -2.91 -13.01 11.72
CA SER A 57 -1.96 -12.45 12.68
C SER A 57 -2.62 -11.33 13.50
N PRO A 58 -2.73 -11.48 14.84
CA PRO A 58 -3.22 -10.42 15.72
C PRO A 58 -2.40 -9.13 15.60
N ASP A 59 -1.08 -9.26 15.47
CA ASP A 59 -0.15 -8.13 15.37
C ASP A 59 -0.32 -7.38 14.05
N ALA A 60 -0.36 -8.09 12.92
CA ALA A 60 -0.61 -7.47 11.63
C ALA A 60 -1.98 -6.77 11.61
N THR A 61 -3.00 -7.42 12.18
CA THR A 61 -4.36 -6.87 12.28
C THR A 61 -4.40 -5.62 13.17
N ALA A 62 -3.63 -5.59 14.26
CA ALA A 62 -3.51 -4.44 15.13
C ALA A 62 -2.82 -3.26 14.43
N ILE A 63 -1.75 -3.53 13.66
CA ILE A 63 -1.04 -2.51 12.87
C ILE A 63 -1.97 -1.92 11.81
N VAL A 64 -2.68 -2.75 11.04
CA VAL A 64 -3.67 -2.29 10.05
C VAL A 64 -4.71 -1.39 10.71
N LYS A 65 -5.25 -1.80 11.86
CA LYS A 65 -6.22 -1.00 12.63
C LYS A 65 -5.63 0.33 13.08
N ALA A 66 -4.40 0.33 13.60
CA ALA A 66 -3.72 1.53 14.09
C ALA A 66 -3.48 2.55 12.97
N VAL A 67 -3.00 2.10 11.80
CA VAL A 67 -2.77 2.98 10.64
C VAL A 67 -4.08 3.59 10.15
N ILE A 68 -5.16 2.80 10.07
CA ILE A 68 -6.48 3.32 9.68
C ILE A 68 -6.98 4.34 10.73
N GLY A 69 -6.84 4.05 12.03
CA GLY A 69 -7.22 4.99 13.09
C GLY A 69 -6.45 6.31 13.03
N LEU A 70 -5.14 6.24 12.79
CA LEU A 70 -4.28 7.41 12.60
C LEU A 70 -4.72 8.24 11.39
N SER A 71 -4.96 7.58 10.25
CA SER A 71 -5.39 8.25 9.02
C SER A 71 -6.65 9.07 9.21
N ARG A 72 -7.65 8.51 9.92
CA ARG A 72 -8.91 9.18 10.26
C ARG A 72 -8.69 10.39 11.15
N SER A 73 -7.77 10.28 12.10
CA SER A 73 -7.44 11.38 13.02
C SER A 73 -6.74 12.54 12.31
N LEU A 74 -6.01 12.24 11.24
CA LEU A 74 -5.29 13.23 10.44
C LEU A 74 -6.08 13.71 9.20
N GLY A 75 -7.23 13.11 8.89
CA GLY A 75 -7.99 13.40 7.67
C GLY A 75 -7.27 12.97 6.38
N ILE A 76 -6.47 11.91 6.45
CA ILE A 76 -5.65 11.38 5.34
C ILE A 76 -6.26 10.06 4.87
N GLN A 77 -6.23 9.78 3.56
CA GLN A 77 -6.75 8.54 3.01
C GLN A 77 -5.76 7.38 3.16
N VAL A 78 -6.25 6.13 3.18
CA VAL A 78 -5.43 4.92 3.27
C VAL A 78 -5.52 4.09 2.00
N VAL A 79 -4.35 3.66 1.51
CA VAL A 79 -4.19 2.67 0.45
C VAL A 79 -3.62 1.38 1.06
N ALA A 80 -4.36 0.27 0.98
CA ALA A 80 -3.82 -1.05 1.29
C ALA A 80 -3.09 -1.65 0.08
N GLU A 81 -1.83 -2.04 0.24
CA GLU A 81 -1.04 -2.69 -0.82
C GLU A 81 -1.11 -4.21 -0.72
N GLY A 82 -1.03 -4.91 -1.86
CA GLY A 82 -1.03 -6.37 -1.88
C GLY A 82 -2.38 -7.02 -1.55
N VAL A 83 -3.50 -6.36 -1.88
CA VAL A 83 -4.83 -6.98 -1.74
C VAL A 83 -5.03 -8.02 -2.84
N GLU A 84 -5.14 -9.29 -2.46
CA GLU A 84 -5.25 -10.43 -3.37
C GLU A 84 -6.62 -11.10 -3.33
N THR A 85 -7.32 -11.02 -2.19
CA THR A 85 -8.61 -11.71 -1.99
C THR A 85 -9.75 -10.76 -1.68
N LEU A 86 -10.96 -11.18 -2.04
CA LEU A 86 -12.17 -10.42 -1.74
C LEU A 86 -12.41 -10.30 -0.23
N ASP A 87 -12.00 -11.29 0.56
CA ASP A 87 -12.17 -11.26 2.02
C ASP A 87 -11.21 -10.28 2.68
N GLN A 88 -9.96 -10.17 2.21
CA GLN A 88 -9.06 -9.09 2.60
C GLN A 88 -9.69 -7.72 2.30
N TRP A 89 -10.24 -7.53 1.09
CA TRP A 89 -10.89 -6.27 0.73
C TRP A 89 -12.10 -5.97 1.61
N ARG A 90 -12.98 -6.95 1.87
CA ARG A 90 -14.13 -6.77 2.75
C ARG A 90 -13.72 -6.36 4.16
N GLU A 91 -12.69 -7.01 4.70
CA GLU A 91 -12.20 -6.72 6.04
C GLU A 91 -11.57 -5.32 6.13
N LEU A 92 -10.76 -4.94 5.14
CA LEU A 92 -10.20 -3.59 5.02
C LEU A 92 -11.31 -2.55 4.90
N LYS A 93 -12.32 -2.81 4.06
CA LYS A 93 -13.43 -1.87 3.86
C LYS A 93 -14.27 -1.70 5.13
N ARG A 94 -14.54 -2.79 5.85
CA ARG A 94 -15.25 -2.77 7.14
C ARG A 94 -14.52 -1.94 8.20
N ARG A 95 -13.19 -1.93 8.17
CA ARG A 95 -12.35 -1.12 9.08
C ARG A 95 -12.26 0.36 8.67
N GLY A 96 -12.70 0.69 7.46
CA GLY A 96 -12.68 2.06 6.92
C GLY A 96 -11.46 2.38 6.07
N CYS A 97 -10.82 1.38 5.45
CA CYS A 97 -9.82 1.64 4.42
C CYS A 97 -10.48 2.22 3.15
N ASP A 98 -9.82 3.21 2.52
CA ASP A 98 -10.38 3.96 1.39
C ASP A 98 -10.14 3.23 0.07
N LEU A 99 -8.88 2.85 -0.17
CA LEU A 99 -8.35 2.40 -1.45
C LEU A 99 -7.56 1.11 -1.30
N ALA A 100 -7.49 0.35 -2.40
CA ALA A 100 -6.72 -0.88 -2.47
C ALA A 100 -5.87 -0.91 -3.74
N GLN A 101 -4.70 -1.55 -3.64
CA GLN A 101 -3.84 -1.93 -4.75
C GLN A 101 -3.47 -3.41 -4.55
N GLY A 102 -3.60 -4.23 -5.59
CA GLY A 102 -3.16 -5.63 -5.53
C GLY A 102 -3.76 -6.48 -6.64
N TYR A 103 -3.40 -7.77 -6.63
CA TYR A 103 -3.76 -8.70 -7.71
C TYR A 103 -5.26 -8.99 -7.79
N LEU A 104 -6.04 -8.67 -6.75
CA LEU A 104 -7.50 -8.65 -6.80
C LEU A 104 -8.02 -7.68 -7.86
N ILE A 105 -7.31 -6.57 -8.09
CA ILE A 105 -7.67 -5.52 -9.04
C ILE A 105 -6.96 -5.78 -10.36
N ALA A 106 -5.63 -5.82 -10.33
CA ALA A 106 -4.82 -6.08 -11.51
C ALA A 106 -3.40 -6.50 -11.10
N LYS A 107 -2.79 -7.34 -11.95
CA LYS A 107 -1.34 -7.54 -11.91
C LYS A 107 -0.63 -6.32 -12.52
N PRO A 108 0.64 -6.05 -12.16
CA PRO A 108 1.49 -5.09 -12.85
C PRO A 108 1.43 -5.33 -14.36
N MET A 109 1.27 -4.24 -15.10
CA MET A 109 1.19 -4.27 -16.55
C MET A 109 2.05 -3.16 -17.14
N SER A 110 2.45 -3.34 -18.38
CA SER A 110 3.13 -2.31 -19.16
C SER A 110 2.22 -1.09 -19.35
N ALA A 111 2.83 0.10 -19.48
CA ALA A 111 2.11 1.37 -19.52
C ALA A 111 1.10 1.44 -20.69
N ASP A 112 1.42 0.84 -21.84
CA ASP A 112 0.56 0.75 -23.02
C ASP A 112 -0.74 -0.03 -22.77
N ARG A 113 -0.77 -0.94 -21.79
CA ARG A 113 -1.97 -1.71 -21.44
C ARG A 113 -2.91 -0.99 -20.47
N VAL A 114 -2.43 0.02 -19.75
CA VAL A 114 -3.22 0.75 -18.75
C VAL A 114 -4.48 1.38 -19.34
N PRO A 115 -4.45 2.09 -20.50
CA PRO A 115 -5.66 2.69 -21.06
C PRO A 115 -6.73 1.66 -21.42
N HIS A 116 -6.33 0.48 -21.92
CA HIS A 116 -7.28 -0.60 -22.20
C HIS A 116 -7.90 -1.13 -20.91
N PHE A 117 -7.07 -1.44 -19.89
CA PHE A 117 -7.54 -1.87 -18.58
C PHE A 117 -8.53 -0.88 -17.95
N MET A 118 -8.21 0.42 -17.97
CA MET A 118 -9.09 1.46 -17.42
C MET A 118 -10.47 1.50 -18.09
N ARG A 119 -10.55 1.19 -19.40
CA ARG A 119 -11.83 1.17 -20.13
C ARG A 119 -12.63 -0.11 -19.90
N THR A 120 -11.97 -1.23 -19.65
CA THR A 120 -12.62 -2.55 -19.53
C THR A 120 -12.82 -3.01 -18.09
N TRP A 121 -12.26 -2.30 -17.11
CA TRP A 121 -12.39 -2.62 -15.70
C TRP A 121 -13.83 -2.45 -15.20
N GLN A 122 -14.41 -3.52 -14.65
CA GLN A 122 -15.79 -3.55 -14.14
C GLN A 122 -15.87 -3.49 -12.61
N GLY A 123 -14.74 -3.29 -11.92
CA GLY A 123 -14.69 -3.36 -10.46
C GLY A 123 -14.61 -4.79 -9.92
N VAL A 124 -14.34 -4.89 -8.62
CA VAL A 124 -14.38 -6.18 -7.90
C VAL A 124 -15.84 -6.46 -7.54
N ASN A 125 -16.39 -7.59 -7.97
CA ASN A 125 -17.76 -7.98 -7.61
C ASN A 125 -17.82 -8.38 -6.12
N THR A 126 -18.34 -7.50 -5.27
CA THR A 126 -18.39 -7.70 -3.81
C THR A 126 -19.59 -8.51 -3.33
N ARG A 127 -20.54 -8.85 -4.21
CA ARG A 127 -21.75 -9.60 -3.85
C ARG A 127 -21.36 -10.91 -3.16
N SER A 128 -21.54 -10.92 -1.84
CA SER A 128 -21.57 -12.13 -1.04
C SER A 128 -22.66 -13.03 -1.62
N LYS A 129 -22.34 -14.30 -1.92
CA LYS A 129 -23.36 -15.34 -1.92
C LYS A 129 -23.93 -15.35 -0.49
N GLY A 130 -24.97 -14.57 -0.25
CA GLY A 130 -25.77 -14.71 0.94
C GLY A 130 -26.26 -16.14 0.96
N LYS A 131 -25.93 -16.88 2.02
CA LYS A 131 -26.70 -18.07 2.38
C LYS A 131 -28.17 -17.67 2.30
N GLN A 132 -28.93 -18.33 1.43
CA GLN A 132 -30.36 -18.42 1.62
C GLN A 132 -30.54 -19.13 2.96
N ALA A 133 -30.79 -18.35 4.02
CA ALA A 133 -31.39 -18.87 5.22
C ALA A 133 -32.85 -19.11 4.85
N ALA A 134 -33.16 -20.38 4.55
CA ALA A 134 -34.52 -20.86 4.57
C ALA A 134 -34.99 -20.84 6.04
N CYS A 135 -36.03 -20.07 6.31
CA CYS A 135 -37.04 -20.35 7.33
C CYS A 135 -38.39 -20.35 6.60
#